data_AF-A0A3C0EJ00-F1
#
_entry.id   AF-A0A3C0EJ00-F1
#
_cell.length_a   1.000
_cell.length_b   1.000
_cell.length_c   1.000
_cell.angle_alpha   90.00
_cell.angle_beta   90.00
_cell.angle_gamma   90.00
#
_symmetry.space_group_name_H-M   'P 1'
#
loop_
_entity.id
_entity.type
_entity.pdbx_description
1 polymer ?
#
loop_
_entity_poly.entity_id
_entity_poly.type
_entity_poly.pdbx_seq_one_letter_code
_entity_poly.pdbx_strand_id
1 'polypeptide(L)' 'MKAKTTKRKQAYKDATVNEIAQRILGIDTLQTRKSDSLDFHDVAVWNIKEALEAAFEAGRKADQ' A
#
# COMPACT_ATOMS: atom_id res chain seq x y z
N MET A 1 3.31 6.20 -26.73
CA MET A 1 4.27 6.31 -25.60
C MET A 1 3.62 6.48 -24.22
N LYS A 2 2.47 7.18 -24.08
CA LYS A 2 1.81 7.46 -22.79
C LYS A 2 1.47 6.21 -21.94
N ALA A 3 1.00 5.13 -22.57
CA ALA A 3 0.61 3.90 -21.88
C ALA A 3 1.73 3.23 -21.06
N LYS A 4 2.99 3.35 -21.49
CA LYS A 4 4.15 2.76 -20.80
C LYS A 4 4.49 3.51 -19.51
N THR A 5 4.32 4.84 -19.51
CA THR A 5 4.58 5.69 -18.34
C THR A 5 3.53 5.47 -17.25
N THR A 6 2.25 5.35 -17.62
CA THR A 6 1.16 5.06 -16.69
C THR A 6 1.35 3.72 -15.98
N LYS A 7 1.78 2.67 -16.71
CA LYS A 7 2.05 1.35 -16.12
C LYS A 7 3.17 1.37 -15.07
N ARG A 8 4.23 2.15 -15.30
CA ARG A 8 5.32 2.31 -14.32
C ARG A 8 4.86 3.05 -13.07
N LYS A 9 4.08 4.12 -13.21
CA LYS A 9 3.52 4.86 -12.08
C LYS A 9 2.60 3.97 -11.23
N GLN A 10 1.81 3.12 -11.87
CA GLN A 10 0.99 2.12 -11.19
C GLN A 10 1.86 1.11 -10.41
N ALA A 11 2.89 0.54 -11.05
CA ALA A 11 3.77 -0.41 -10.38
C ALA A 11 4.50 0.20 -9.17
N TYR A 12 4.92 1.47 -9.27
CA TYR A 12 5.51 2.20 -8.15
C TYR A 12 4.50 2.40 -7.00
N LYS A 13 3.27 2.80 -7.32
CA LYS A 13 2.19 2.92 -6.34
C LYS A 13 1.95 1.58 -5.62
N ASP A 14 1.82 0.50 -6.37
CA ASP A 14 1.56 -0.83 -5.81
C ASP A 14 2.72 -1.31 -4.93
N ALA A 15 3.97 -1.11 -5.35
CA ALA A 15 5.15 -1.44 -4.55
C ALA A 15 5.18 -0.65 -3.23
N THR A 16 4.94 0.66 -3.31
CA THR A 16 4.96 1.56 -2.15
C THR A 16 3.88 1.21 -1.13
N VAL A 17 2.65 0.97 -1.61
CA VAL A 17 1.52 0.66 -0.73
C VAL A 17 1.70 -0.72 -0.09
N ASN A 18 2.26 -1.71 -0.80
CA ASN A 18 2.60 -3.01 -0.21
C ASN A 18 3.70 -2.89 0.84
N GLU A 19 4.74 -2.08 0.61
CA GLU A 19 5.80 -1.84 1.61
C GLU A 19 5.23 -1.24 2.90
N ILE A 20 4.34 -0.25 2.77
CA ILE A 20 3.66 0.38 3.92
C ILE A 20 2.83 -0.64 4.69
N ALA A 21 2.06 -1.49 3.99
CA ALA A 21 1.25 -2.52 4.62
C ALA A 21 2.09 -3.54 5.38
N GLN A 22 3.20 -4.00 4.80
CA GLN A 22 4.11 -4.93 5.46
C GLN A 22 4.76 -4.31 6.69
N ARG A 23 5.30 -3.10 6.56
CA ARG A 23 6.10 -2.45 7.61
C ARG A 23 5.26 -1.94 8.78
N ILE A 24 4.08 -1.38 8.51
CA ILE A 24 3.26 -0.70 9.53
C ILE A 24 2.09 -1.56 9.98
N LEU A 25 1.41 -2.25 9.05
CA LEU A 25 0.21 -3.04 9.37
C LEU A 25 0.55 -4.52 9.67
N GLY A 26 1.76 -4.98 9.35
CA GLY A 26 2.14 -6.39 9.46
C GLY A 26 1.39 -7.29 8.47
N ILE A 27 0.93 -6.72 7.34
CA ILE A 27 0.16 -7.44 6.31
C ILE A 27 1.09 -7.75 5.14
N ASP A 28 1.33 -9.05 4.89
CA ASP A 28 2.27 -9.51 3.86
C ASP A 28 1.89 -9.07 2.44
N THR A 29 0.59 -9.05 2.13
CA THR A 29 0.08 -8.71 0.81
C THR A 29 -1.31 -8.10 0.91
N LEU A 30 -1.60 -7.10 0.07
CA LEU A 30 -2.93 -6.52 -0.10
C LEU A 30 -3.74 -7.19 -1.22
N GLN A 31 -3.21 -8.27 -1.83
CA GLN A 31 -3.98 -9.08 -2.76
C GLN A 31 -5.04 -9.90 -2.01
N THR A 32 -6.28 -9.87 -2.49
CA THR A 32 -7.35 -10.70 -1.94
C THR A 32 -7.08 -12.19 -2.22
N ARG A 33 -7.09 -13.01 -1.17
CA ARG A 33 -6.79 -14.44 -1.20
C ARG A 33 -8.03 -15.33 -1.05
N LYS A 34 -9.19 -14.74 -0.77
CA LYS A 34 -10.47 -15.42 -0.53
C LYS A 34 -10.40 -16.41 0.63
N SER A 35 -9.75 -16.01 1.72
CA SER A 35 -9.57 -16.81 2.93
C SER A 35 -9.61 -15.90 4.15
N ASP A 36 -10.49 -16.20 5.10
CA ASP A 36 -10.73 -15.31 6.24
C ASP A 36 -9.45 -15.00 7.03
N SER A 37 -8.69 -16.03 7.40
CA SER A 37 -7.44 -15.86 8.16
C SER A 37 -6.32 -15.15 7.38
N LEU A 38 -6.46 -15.02 6.07
CA LEU A 38 -5.49 -14.40 5.18
C LEU A 38 -5.91 -13.00 4.72
N ASP A 39 -7.19 -12.67 4.77
CA ASP A 39 -7.74 -11.41 4.26
C ASP A 39 -8.26 -10.50 5.37
N PHE A 40 -8.52 -11.03 6.57
CA PHE A 40 -8.97 -10.24 7.72
C PHE A 40 -7.87 -10.16 8.76
N HIS A 41 -7.54 -8.92 9.14
CA HIS A 41 -6.47 -8.60 10.08
C HIS A 41 -7.00 -7.71 11.20
N ASP A 42 -6.72 -8.07 12.44
CA ASP A 42 -6.91 -7.17 13.58
C ASP A 42 -5.73 -6.19 13.63
N VAL A 43 -6.02 -4.91 13.41
CA VAL A 43 -5.01 -3.85 13.35
C VAL A 43 -5.39 -2.72 14.30
N ALA A 44 -4.42 -2.26 15.07
CA ALA A 44 -4.63 -1.12 15.95
C ALA A 44 -4.89 0.16 15.15
N VAL A 45 -5.79 1.01 15.65
CA VAL A 45 -6.20 2.25 14.98
C VAL A 45 -5.05 3.23 14.77
N TRP A 46 -4.01 3.19 15.61
CA TRP A 46 -2.82 4.03 15.44
C TRP A 46 -1.92 3.54 14.30
N ASN A 47 -1.78 2.23 14.07
CA ASN A 47 -1.08 1.69 12.89
C ASN A 47 -1.83 2.05 11.60
N ILE A 48 -3.17 2.01 11.61
CA ILE A 48 -3.99 2.44 10.47
C ILE A 48 -3.71 3.91 10.14
N LYS A 49 -3.72 4.79 11.16
CA LYS A 49 -3.40 6.21 11.00
C LYS A 49 -2.00 6.40 10.39
N GLU A 50 -0.98 5.75 10.95
CA GLU A 50 0.41 5.86 10.46
C GLU A 50 0.55 5.41 9.01
N ALA A 51 -0.09 4.29 8.63
CA ALA A 51 -0.05 3.78 7.26
C ALA A 51 -0.72 4.75 6.26
N LEU A 52 -1.84 5.37 6.65
CA LEU A 52 -2.53 6.37 5.82
C LEU A 52 -1.69 7.64 5.65
N GLU A 53 -1.07 8.14 6.72
CA GLU A 53 -0.16 9.29 6.66
C GLU A 53 1.06 9.00 5.77
N ALA A 54 1.66 7.81 5.91
CA ALA A 54 2.78 7.37 5.08
C ALA A 54 2.39 7.27 3.59
N ALA A 55 1.22 6.71 3.28
CA ALA A 55 0.73 6.59 1.92
C ALA A 55 0.45 7.95 1.28
N PHE A 56 -0.11 8.88 2.05
CA PHE A 56 -0.37 10.26 1.60
C PHE A 56 0.92 10.99 1.27
N GLU A 57 1.92 10.93 2.15
CA GLU A 57 3.20 11.60 1.93
C GLU A 57 3.98 10.96 0.77
N ALA A 58 3.94 9.64 0.62
CA ALA A 58 4.55 8.97 -0.52
C ALA A 58 3.91 9.39 -1.86
N GLY A 59 2.59 9.55 -1.88
CA GLY A 59 1.86 10.09 -3.03
C GLY A 59 2.29 11.51 -3.38
N ARG A 60 2.38 12.40 -2.37
CA ARG A 60 2.88 13.77 -2.56
C ARG A 60 4.29 13.83 -3.14
N LYS A 61 5.21 12.99 -2.65
CA LYS A 61 6.60 12.92 -3.14
C LYS A 61 6.71 12.36 -4.57
N ALA A 62 5.78 11.50 -4.98
CA ALA A 62 5.80 10.90 -6.32
C ALA A 62 5.34 11.86 -7.44
N ASP A 63 4.68 12.97 -7.06
CA ASP A 63 4.21 14.01 -7.98
C ASP A 63 5.12 15.25 -8.00
N GLN A 64 6.23 15.24 -7.26
CA GLN A 64 7.33 16.23 -7.31
C GLN A 64 8.36 15.83 -8.36
#